data_AF-A0A963V9A9-F1
#
_entry.id   AF-A0A963V9A9-F1
#
_cell.length_a   1.000
_cell.length_b   1.000
_cell.length_c   1.000
_cell.angle_alpha   90.00
_cell.angle_beta   90.00
_cell.angle_gamma   90.00
#
_symmetry.space_group_name_H-M   'P 1'
#
loop_
_entity.id
_entity.type
_entity.pdbx_description
1 polymer ?
#
loop_
_entity_poly.entity_id
_entity_poly.type
_entity_poly.pdbx_seq_one_letter_code
_entity_poly.pdbx_strand_id
1 'polypeptide(L)'
;MSHFLDIHTTPQDELRAMIDQARAMKNARQGLPKGTPDAEQPLAGRMIALIFEKPSTRTRISFDVGARQMGGQTMVLSGKDMQLGHGESISDTARVLSRYVDLIMLRTFDEATLLEMAEHAT
;
A
#
# COMPACT_ATOMS: atom_id res chain seq x y z
N MET A 1 -14.50 -1.21 2.11
CA MET A 1 -13.73 0.04 2.19
C MET A 1 -12.80 0.14 0.98
N SER A 2 -12.74 1.30 0.29
CA SER A 2 -11.83 1.52 -0.86
C SER A 2 -10.44 2.03 -0.44
N HIS A 3 -10.36 2.80 0.67
CA HIS A 3 -9.11 3.37 1.17
C HIS A 3 -8.98 3.19 2.69
N PHE A 4 -7.76 2.94 3.17
CA PHE A 4 -7.43 2.94 4.59
C PHE A 4 -6.54 4.16 4.89
N LEU A 5 -7.16 5.24 5.38
CA LEU A 5 -6.48 6.54 5.56
C LEU A 5 -6.27 6.87 7.04
N ASP A 6 -7.25 6.59 7.89
CA ASP A 6 -7.15 6.83 9.32
C ASP A 6 -7.91 5.77 10.14
N ILE A 7 -7.35 5.41 11.28
CA ILE A 7 -7.94 4.47 12.24
C ILE A 7 -9.22 5.06 12.84
N HIS A 8 -9.28 6.36 13.12
CA HIS A 8 -10.43 6.95 13.83
C HIS A 8 -11.69 7.03 12.98
N THR A 9 -11.56 7.00 11.65
CA THR A 9 -12.67 6.99 10.68
C THR A 9 -13.04 5.58 10.22
N THR A 10 -12.24 4.58 10.59
CA THR A 10 -12.48 3.18 10.22
C THR A 10 -13.43 2.53 11.23
N PRO A 11 -14.50 1.84 10.78
CA PRO A 11 -15.39 1.12 11.68
C PRO A 11 -14.65 0.10 12.56
N GLN A 12 -15.08 -0.02 13.82
CA GLN A 12 -14.40 -0.84 14.81
C GLN A 12 -14.36 -2.34 14.43
N ASP A 13 -15.44 -2.85 13.86
CA ASP A 13 -15.56 -4.22 13.37
C ASP A 13 -14.62 -4.49 12.19
N GLU A 14 -14.47 -3.54 11.26
CA GLU A 14 -13.49 -3.62 10.18
C GLU A 14 -12.05 -3.67 10.74
N LEU A 15 -11.71 -2.81 11.70
CA LEU A 15 -10.40 -2.84 12.37
C LEU A 15 -10.14 -4.18 13.06
N ARG A 16 -11.14 -4.75 13.74
CA ARG A 16 -11.04 -6.07 14.37
C ARG A 16 -10.79 -7.16 13.33
N ALA A 17 -11.55 -7.15 12.23
CA ALA A 17 -11.38 -8.09 11.14
C ALA A 17 -9.97 -8.02 10.54
N MET A 18 -9.40 -6.82 10.35
CA MET A 18 -8.02 -6.66 9.86
C MET A 18 -6.99 -7.31 10.79
N ILE A 19 -7.13 -7.14 12.11
CA ILE A 19 -6.22 -7.74 13.09
C ILE A 19 -6.36 -9.26 13.14
N ASP A 20 -7.58 -9.78 13.05
CA ASP A 20 -7.83 -11.22 13.04
C ASP A 20 -7.27 -11.88 11.78
N GLN A 21 -7.44 -11.25 10.62
CA GLN A 21 -6.83 -11.68 9.35
C GLN A 21 -5.30 -11.64 9.43
N ALA A 22 -4.71 -10.56 9.96
CA ALA A 22 -3.26 -10.46 10.12
C ALA A 22 -2.70 -11.57 11.03
N ARG A 23 -3.42 -11.93 12.10
CA ARG A 23 -3.06 -13.05 12.97
C ARG A 23 -3.15 -14.39 12.24
N ALA A 24 -4.22 -14.63 11.49
CA ALA A 24 -4.41 -15.85 10.72
C ALA A 24 -3.28 -16.03 9.68
N MET A 25 -2.98 -14.98 8.91
CA MET A 25 -1.88 -14.97 7.94
C MET A 25 -0.53 -15.26 8.62
N LYS A 26 -0.23 -14.61 9.75
CA LYS A 26 1.01 -14.85 10.49
C LYS A 26 1.13 -16.30 10.97
N ASN A 27 0.03 -16.89 11.43
CA ASN A 27 -0.01 -18.28 11.89
C ASN A 27 0.17 -19.27 10.73
N ALA A 28 -0.51 -19.05 9.61
CA ALA A 28 -0.37 -19.86 8.40
C ALA A 28 1.07 -19.89 7.85
N ARG A 29 1.84 -18.82 8.12
CA ARG A 29 3.24 -18.71 7.71
C ARG A 29 4.26 -19.31 8.69
N GLN A 30 3.83 -19.89 9.82
CA GLN A 30 4.76 -20.49 10.77
C GLN A 30 5.56 -21.63 10.12
N GLY A 31 6.87 -21.64 10.32
CA GLY A 31 7.78 -22.63 9.72
C GLY A 31 8.12 -22.39 8.24
N LEU A 32 7.47 -21.44 7.56
CA LEU A 32 7.75 -21.14 6.16
C LEU A 32 8.92 -20.15 6.00
N PRO A 33 9.77 -20.33 4.98
CA PRO A 33 10.71 -19.30 4.54
C PRO A 33 10.02 -17.96 4.23
N LYS A 34 10.74 -16.85 4.40
CA LYS A 34 10.16 -15.51 4.18
C LYS A 34 9.79 -15.22 2.72
N GLY A 35 10.43 -15.89 1.78
CA GLY A 35 10.12 -15.76 0.34
C GLY A 35 8.99 -16.67 -0.15
N THR A 36 8.44 -17.55 0.70
CA THR A 36 7.36 -18.46 0.29
C THR A 36 6.07 -17.66 0.07
N PRO A 37 5.42 -17.77 -1.10
CA PRO A 37 4.09 -17.22 -1.33
C PRO A 37 3.07 -17.82 -0.36
N ASP A 38 2.09 -17.03 0.05
CA ASP A 38 0.93 -17.52 0.80
C ASP A 38 0.11 -18.48 -0.06
N ALA A 39 -0.62 -19.42 0.55
CA ALA A 39 -1.39 -20.40 -0.20
C ALA A 39 -2.46 -19.76 -1.11
N GLU A 40 -3.18 -18.76 -0.58
CA GLU A 40 -4.30 -18.11 -1.26
C GLU A 40 -3.88 -17.03 -2.28
N GLN A 41 -2.65 -16.51 -2.17
CA GLN A 41 -2.10 -15.43 -3.01
C GLN A 41 -3.14 -14.35 -3.40
N PRO A 42 -3.76 -13.65 -2.42
CA PRO A 42 -4.89 -12.76 -2.70
C PRO A 42 -4.56 -11.55 -3.58
N LEU A 43 -3.27 -11.25 -3.77
CA LEU A 43 -2.77 -10.18 -4.64
C LEU A 43 -2.14 -10.73 -5.94
N ALA A 44 -2.37 -12.00 -6.28
CA ALA A 44 -1.89 -12.59 -7.54
C ALA A 44 -2.28 -11.73 -8.74
N GLY A 45 -1.28 -11.33 -9.53
CA GLY A 45 -1.46 -10.50 -10.73
C GLY A 45 -1.73 -9.01 -10.44
N ARG A 46 -1.69 -8.57 -9.19
CA ARG A 46 -1.88 -7.16 -8.80
C ARG A 46 -0.56 -6.40 -8.74
N MET A 47 -0.54 -5.18 -9.25
CA MET A 47 0.59 -4.24 -9.16
C MET A 47 0.34 -3.18 -8.09
N ILE A 48 1.32 -2.95 -7.21
CA ILE A 48 1.20 -2.04 -6.08
C ILE A 48 2.30 -0.97 -6.15
N ALA A 49 1.91 0.31 -6.20
CA ALA A 49 2.84 1.43 -6.07
C ALA A 49 3.10 1.74 -4.58
N LEU A 50 4.37 1.75 -4.19
CA LEU A 50 4.82 2.09 -2.84
C LEU A 50 5.58 3.43 -2.88
N ILE A 51 4.88 4.51 -2.58
CA ILE A 51 5.37 5.89 -2.70
C ILE A 51 5.90 6.39 -1.36
N PHE A 52 7.14 6.87 -1.36
CA PHE A 52 7.82 7.37 -0.16
C PHE A 52 8.42 8.76 -0.36
N GLU A 53 7.81 9.79 0.22
CA GLU A 53 8.47 11.10 0.41
C GLU A 53 9.38 11.09 1.65
N LYS A 54 9.00 10.32 2.67
CA LYS A 54 9.76 10.16 3.91
C LYS A 54 10.49 8.81 3.91
N PRO A 55 11.79 8.77 4.24
CA PRO A 55 12.52 7.50 4.35
C PRO A 55 11.90 6.60 5.43
N SER A 56 11.74 5.31 5.13
CA SER A 56 11.30 4.32 6.10
C SER A 56 11.66 2.89 5.74
N THR A 57 12.50 2.26 6.56
CA THR A 57 12.86 0.85 6.39
C THR A 57 11.67 -0.06 6.69
N ARG A 58 11.02 0.11 7.85
CA ARG A 58 9.96 -0.80 8.31
C ARG A 58 8.78 -0.80 7.35
N THR A 59 8.25 0.38 7.02
CA THR A 59 7.08 0.49 6.13
C THR A 59 7.39 -0.05 4.74
N ARG A 60 8.54 0.34 4.15
CA ARG A 60 8.96 -0.15 2.82
C ARG A 60 9.05 -1.66 2.79
N ILE A 61 9.82 -2.24 3.70
CA ILE A 61 10.07 -3.69 3.69
C ILE A 61 8.79 -4.46 4.02
N SER A 62 7.97 -3.99 4.96
CA SER A 62 6.71 -4.66 5.31
C SER A 62 5.71 -4.70 4.16
N PHE A 63 5.49 -3.57 3.47
CA PHE A 63 4.60 -3.54 2.30
C PHE A 63 5.17 -4.34 1.13
N ASP A 64 6.48 -4.19 0.85
CA ASP A 64 7.13 -4.88 -0.27
C ASP A 64 7.08 -6.41 -0.12
N VAL A 65 7.52 -6.90 1.04
CA VAL A 65 7.54 -8.34 1.32
C VAL A 65 6.13 -8.89 1.49
N GLY A 66 5.24 -8.17 2.19
CA GLY A 66 3.86 -8.62 2.40
C GLY A 66 3.08 -8.74 1.09
N ALA A 67 3.20 -7.76 0.20
CA ALA A 67 2.59 -7.81 -1.12
C ALA A 67 3.07 -9.00 -1.95
N ARG A 68 4.40 -9.21 -2.00
CA ARG A 68 5.00 -10.34 -2.74
C ARG A 68 4.65 -11.70 -2.15
N GLN A 69 4.57 -11.80 -0.82
CA GLN A 69 4.07 -13.00 -0.14
C GLN A 69 2.63 -13.30 -0.56
N MET A 70 1.80 -12.28 -0.69
CA MET A 70 0.42 -12.42 -1.19
C MET A 70 0.31 -12.58 -2.72
N GLY A 71 1.43 -12.76 -3.45
CA GLY A 71 1.45 -12.98 -4.91
C GLY A 71 1.45 -11.71 -5.76
N GLY A 72 1.50 -10.53 -5.13
CA GLY A 72 1.52 -9.23 -5.80
C GLY A 72 2.91 -8.81 -6.28
N GLN A 73 2.93 -7.84 -7.18
CA GLN A 73 4.12 -7.14 -7.63
C GLN A 73 4.16 -5.73 -7.04
N THR A 74 5.37 -5.23 -6.82
CA THR A 74 5.60 -3.96 -6.14
C THR A 74 6.57 -3.09 -6.90
N MET A 75 6.21 -1.81 -7.01
CA MET A 75 7.06 -0.76 -7.55
C MET A 75 7.31 0.27 -6.44
N VAL A 76 8.57 0.44 -6.04
CA VAL A 76 8.95 1.44 -5.04
C VAL A 76 9.31 2.73 -5.75
N LEU A 77 8.61 3.81 -5.40
CA LEU A 77 8.82 5.13 -5.94
C LEU A 77 9.25 6.06 -4.81
N SER A 78 10.39 6.74 -4.97
CA SER A 78 10.82 7.74 -4.00
C SER A 78 10.34 9.13 -4.39
N GLY A 79 10.10 10.00 -3.43
CA GLY A 79 9.75 11.40 -3.69
C GLY A 79 10.86 12.20 -4.38
N LYS A 80 12.08 11.63 -4.54
CA LYS A 80 13.12 12.21 -5.40
C LYS A 80 12.94 11.82 -6.86
N ASP A 81 12.41 10.63 -7.12
CA ASP A 81 12.14 10.12 -8.47
C ASP A 81 10.80 10.64 -9.00
N MET A 82 9.87 10.97 -8.10
CA MET A 82 8.56 11.50 -8.42
C MET A 82 8.52 13.02 -8.27
N GLN A 83 7.94 13.71 -9.26
CA GLN A 83 7.64 15.15 -9.21
C GLN A 83 6.38 15.47 -8.38
N LEU A 84 6.15 14.73 -7.28
CA LEU A 84 4.97 14.91 -6.42
C LEU A 84 4.94 16.34 -5.87
N GLY A 85 3.97 17.13 -6.35
CA GLY A 85 3.82 18.55 -6.00
C GLY A 85 4.90 19.47 -6.57
N HIS A 86 5.83 18.96 -7.38
CA HIS A 86 6.95 19.71 -7.99
C HIS A 86 6.99 19.47 -9.49
N GLY A 87 6.08 20.10 -10.24
CA GLY A 87 5.98 19.99 -11.70
C GLY A 87 4.75 19.22 -12.18
N GLU A 88 4.24 18.29 -11.37
CA GLU A 88 2.95 17.61 -11.56
C GLU A 88 2.07 17.75 -10.32
N SER A 89 0.76 17.91 -10.52
CA SER A 89 -0.21 17.98 -9.41
C SER A 89 -0.42 16.58 -8.82
N ILE A 90 -0.75 16.51 -7.52
CA ILE A 90 -1.06 15.24 -6.86
C ILE A 90 -2.26 14.58 -7.53
N SER A 91 -3.27 15.36 -7.92
CA SER A 91 -4.42 14.89 -8.69
C SER A 91 -4.04 14.21 -10.02
N ASP A 92 -3.09 14.76 -10.77
CA ASP A 92 -2.67 14.18 -12.06
C ASP A 92 -1.85 12.92 -11.85
N THR A 93 -0.93 12.93 -10.87
CA THR A 93 -0.19 11.73 -10.49
C THR A 93 -1.14 10.60 -10.07
N ALA A 94 -2.17 10.90 -9.27
CA ALA A 94 -3.17 9.92 -8.83
C ALA A 94 -3.89 9.27 -10.03
N ARG A 95 -4.38 10.09 -10.97
CA ARG A 95 -5.06 9.62 -12.18
C ARG A 95 -4.16 8.78 -13.07
N VAL A 96 -2.89 9.16 -13.21
CA VAL A 96 -1.90 8.40 -13.98
C VAL A 96 -1.68 7.04 -13.32
N LEU A 97 -1.39 7.00 -12.02
CA LEU A 97 -1.14 5.76 -11.30
C LEU A 97 -2.33 4.80 -11.37
N SER A 98 -3.55 5.29 -11.22
CA SER A 98 -4.79 4.52 -11.36
C SER A 98 -4.93 3.75 -12.68
N ARG A 99 -4.21 4.15 -13.74
CA ARG A 99 -4.23 3.43 -15.03
C ARG A 99 -3.25 2.26 -15.10
N TYR A 100 -2.30 2.18 -14.17
CA TYR A 100 -1.17 1.25 -14.24
C TYR A 100 -1.04 0.35 -13.02
N VAL A 101 -1.59 0.74 -11.86
CA VAL A 101 -1.48 -0.04 -10.62
C VAL A 101 -2.85 -0.29 -10.01
N ASP A 102 -2.97 -1.42 -9.31
CA ASP A 102 -4.19 -1.82 -8.61
C ASP A 102 -4.28 -1.22 -7.20
N LEU A 103 -3.14 -0.89 -6.58
CA LEU A 103 -3.09 -0.28 -5.25
C LEU A 103 -1.98 0.77 -5.14
N ILE A 104 -2.24 1.79 -4.32
CA ILE A 104 -1.28 2.84 -3.97
C ILE A 104 -1.10 2.85 -2.45
N MET A 105 0.13 2.76 -1.99
CA MET A 105 0.52 3.11 -0.63
C MET A 105 1.33 4.41 -0.68
N LEU A 106 0.92 5.40 0.10
CA LEU A 106 1.57 6.71 0.15
C LEU A 106 2.09 7.00 1.56
N ARG A 107 3.37 7.34 1.66
CA ARG A 107 3.98 7.92 2.86
C ARG A 107 4.47 9.34 2.55
N THR A 108 3.68 10.32 2.96
CA THR A 108 3.90 11.76 2.73
C THR A 108 4.17 12.52 4.05
N PHE A 109 4.49 13.81 3.94
CA PHE A 109 4.61 14.74 5.07
C PHE A 109 3.28 15.35 5.50
N ASP A 110 2.41 15.66 4.56
CA ASP A 110 1.16 16.39 4.77
C ASP A 110 -0.05 15.46 4.59
N GLU A 111 -1.01 15.55 5.50
CA GLU A 111 -2.27 14.82 5.40
C GLU A 111 -3.07 15.27 4.17
N ALA A 112 -3.00 16.55 3.80
CA ALA A 112 -3.69 17.07 2.62
C ALA A 112 -3.29 16.32 1.34
N THR A 113 -1.99 16.02 1.18
CA THR A 113 -1.47 15.23 0.04
C THR A 113 -2.06 13.82 0.03
N LEU A 114 -2.23 13.19 1.19
CA LEU A 114 -2.83 11.86 1.30
C LEU A 114 -4.30 11.88 0.89
N LEU A 115 -5.05 12.89 1.35
CA LEU A 115 -6.47 13.05 1.04
C LEU A 115 -6.69 13.36 -0.44
N GLU A 116 -5.91 14.28 -1.03
CA GLU A 116 -5.99 14.62 -2.46
C GLU A 116 -5.66 13.41 -3.35
N MET A 117 -4.64 12.62 -3.00
CA MET A 117 -4.31 11.37 -3.69
C MET A 117 -5.49 10.38 -3.65
N ALA A 118 -6.12 10.20 -2.48
CA ALA A 118 -7.24 9.29 -2.32
C ALA A 118 -8.49 9.76 -3.08
N GLU A 119 -8.74 11.07 -3.14
CA GLU A 119 -9.87 11.64 -3.88
C GLU A 119 -9.77 11.42 -5.40
N HIS A 120 -8.55 11.44 -5.94
CA HIS A 120 -8.32 11.38 -7.38
C HIS A 120 -7.86 10.02 -7.92
N ALA A 121 -7.57 9.06 -7.05
CA ALA A 121 -7.32 7.68 -7.43
C ALA A 121 -8.64 6.95 -7.71
N THR A 122 -8.86 6.59 -8.97
CA THR A 122 -10.07 5.88 -9.48
C THR A 122 -9.78 4.45 -9.90
#